data_AF-A0A6A6LMD4-F1
#
_entry.id   AF-A0A6A6LMD4-F1
#
_cell.length_a   1.000
_cell.length_b   1.000
_cell.length_c   1.000
_cell.angle_alpha   90.00
_cell.angle_beta   90.00
_cell.angle_gamma   90.00
#
_symmetry.space_group_name_H-M   'P 1'
#
loop_
_entity.id
_entity.type
_entity.pdbx_description
1 polymer ?
#
loop_
_entity_poly.entity_id
_entity_poly.type
_entity_poly.pdbx_seq_one_letter_code
_entity_poly.pdbx_strand_id
1 'polypeptide(L)'
;MQAQTEAPPDMQCKDKFLLRSVLASPGSTAKDVNAEMFNEEAGHHVEERKLKVVHVASPRPPSPVREWSEEAFDSFSLGNAQ
;
A
#
# COMPACT_ATOMS: atom_id res chain seq x y z
N MET A 1 -12.00 -8.89 9.18
CA MET A 1 -10.97 -7.84 9.20
C MET A 1 -11.54 -6.67 9.98
N GLN A 2 -10.81 -6.17 10.97
CA GLN A 2 -11.21 -5.00 11.76
C GLN A 2 -10.37 -3.81 11.28
N ALA A 3 -10.98 -2.62 11.16
CA ALA A 3 -10.25 -1.46 10.70
C ALA A 3 -9.20 -1.03 11.74
N GLN A 4 -7.98 -0.75 11.28
CA GLN A 4 -6.93 -0.17 12.11
C GLN A 4 -7.11 1.35 12.16
N THR A 5 -7.21 1.91 13.36
CA THR A 5 -7.39 3.36 13.58
C THR A 5 -6.08 4.12 13.77
N GLU A 6 -4.99 3.44 14.13
CA GLU A 6 -3.67 4.03 14.38
C GLU A 6 -2.55 3.04 14.03
N ALA A 7 -1.36 3.54 13.64
CA ALA A 7 -0.22 2.67 13.37
C ALA A 7 0.31 2.01 14.66
N PRO A 8 0.47 0.68 14.73
CA PRO A 8 1.00 0.04 15.92
C PRO A 8 2.48 0.46 16.15
N PRO A 9 2.92 0.64 17.41
CA PRO A 9 4.28 1.13 17.73
C PRO A 9 5.41 0.26 17.18
N ASP A 10 5.17 -1.04 17.02
CA ASP A 10 6.11 -2.02 16.47
C ASP A 10 5.95 -2.24 14.96
N MET A 11 5.01 -1.54 14.32
CA MET A 11 4.62 -1.70 12.91
C MET A 11 4.18 -3.15 12.57
N GLN A 12 3.74 -3.93 13.56
CA GLN A 12 3.29 -5.30 13.35
C GLN A 12 1.76 -5.36 13.23
N CYS A 13 1.29 -5.77 12.07
CA CYS A 13 -0.11 -6.14 11.91
C CYS A 13 -0.29 -7.58 12.39
N LYS A 14 -1.22 -7.81 13.32
CA LYS A 14 -1.54 -9.16 13.80
C LYS A 14 -2.53 -9.90 12.90
N ASP A 15 -3.05 -9.23 11.88
CA ASP A 15 -3.99 -9.81 10.95
C ASP A 15 -3.36 -10.95 10.15
N LYS A 16 -4.14 -12.01 10.00
CA LYS A 16 -3.81 -13.18 9.21
C LYS A 16 -4.89 -13.33 8.16
N PHE A 17 -4.46 -13.38 6.91
CA PHE A 17 -5.35 -13.57 5.78
C PHE A 17 -5.23 -15.01 5.32
N LEU A 18 -6.36 -15.65 5.07
CA LEU A 18 -6.40 -16.92 4.38
C LEU A 18 -6.90 -16.64 2.97
N LEU A 19 -6.02 -16.83 1.99
CA LEU A 19 -6.40 -16.88 0.60
C LEU A 19 -6.77 -18.33 0.26
N ARG A 20 -7.94 -18.54 -0.32
CA ARG A 20 -8.36 -19.82 -0.88
C ARG A 20 -8.57 -19.63 -2.38
N SER A 21 -7.96 -20.47 -3.19
CA SER A 21 -8.06 -20.40 -4.65
C SER A 21 -8.46 -21.75 -5.23
N VAL A 22 -9.20 -21.72 -6.32
CA VAL A 22 -9.73 -22.89 -7.02
C VAL A 22 -9.55 -22.70 -8.51
N LEU A 23 -9.32 -23.79 -9.23
CA LEU A 23 -9.29 -23.74 -10.69
C LEU A 23 -10.73 -23.70 -11.20
N ALA A 24 -11.11 -22.58 -11.82
CA ALA A 24 -12.41 -22.46 -12.46
C ALA A 24 -12.43 -23.20 -13.80
N SER A 25 -13.61 -23.73 -14.17
CA SER A 25 -13.81 -24.34 -15.48
C SER A 25 -13.66 -23.31 -16.60
N PRO A 26 -13.19 -23.71 -17.79
CA PRO A 26 -13.15 -22.81 -18.94
C PRO A 26 -14.52 -22.20 -19.23
N GLY A 27 -14.58 -20.88 -19.37
CA GLY A 27 -15.84 -20.16 -19.63
C GLY A 27 -16.65 -19.83 -18.38
N SER A 28 -16.21 -20.22 -17.17
CA SER A 28 -16.83 -19.76 -15.92
C SER A 28 -16.82 -18.24 -15.82
N THR A 29 -17.95 -17.68 -15.39
CA THR A 29 -18.13 -16.25 -15.16
C THR A 29 -18.20 -15.94 -13.67
N ALA A 30 -18.14 -14.66 -13.30
CA ALA A 30 -18.27 -14.24 -11.90
C ALA A 30 -19.62 -14.65 -11.26
N LYS A 31 -20.67 -14.90 -12.07
CA LYS A 31 -21.97 -15.35 -11.57
C LYS A 31 -21.99 -16.81 -11.15
N ASP A 32 -21.08 -17.60 -11.69
CA ASP A 32 -20.98 -19.04 -11.41
C ASP A 32 -20.17 -19.32 -10.13
N VAL A 33 -19.46 -18.31 -9.61
CA VAL A 33 -18.66 -18.40 -8.39
C VAL A 33 -19.58 -18.56 -7.19
N ASN A 34 -19.45 -19.69 -6.49
CA ASN A 34 -20.20 -20.01 -5.30
C ASN A 34 -19.27 -20.58 -4.20
N ALA A 35 -19.82 -20.75 -2.99
CA ALA A 35 -19.04 -21.25 -1.84
C ALA A 35 -18.67 -22.75 -1.97
N GLU A 36 -19.47 -23.54 -2.69
CA GLU A 36 -19.25 -24.98 -2.88
C GLU A 36 -17.94 -25.24 -3.63
N MET A 37 -17.59 -24.40 -4.62
CA MET A 37 -16.34 -24.52 -5.37
C MET A 37 -15.10 -24.56 -4.47
N PHE A 38 -15.17 -23.94 -3.29
CA PHE A 38 -14.10 -23.88 -2.29
C PHE A 38 -14.22 -24.98 -1.21
N ASN A 39 -15.02 -26.03 -1.42
CA ASN A 39 -15.13 -27.14 -0.49
C ASN A 39 -14.23 -28.32 -0.89
N GLU A 40 -13.20 -28.59 -0.09
CA GLU A 40 -12.28 -29.72 -0.31
C GLU A 40 -12.97 -31.07 -0.09
N GLU A 41 -13.94 -31.16 0.82
CA GLU A 41 -14.67 -32.39 1.11
C GLU A 41 -15.58 -32.81 -0.06
N ALA A 42 -15.97 -31.86 -0.91
CA ALA A 42 -16.68 -32.12 -2.15
C ALA A 42 -15.77 -32.65 -3.28
N GLY A 43 -14.46 -32.82 -3.01
CA GLY A 43 -13.47 -33.33 -3.95
C GLY A 43 -12.84 -32.24 -4.83
N HIS A 44 -13.08 -30.97 -4.53
CA HIS A 44 -12.43 -29.86 -5.24
C HIS A 44 -10.98 -29.68 -4.76
N HIS A 45 -10.08 -29.43 -5.71
CA HIS A 45 -8.73 -29.01 -5.37
C HIS A 45 -8.74 -27.51 -5.01
N VAL A 46 -8.64 -27.24 -3.70
CA VAL A 46 -8.55 -25.88 -3.17
C VAL A 46 -7.12 -25.66 -2.69
N GLU A 47 -6.51 -24.58 -3.15
CA GLU A 47 -5.21 -24.15 -2.64
C GLU A 47 -5.40 -23.11 -1.54
N GLU A 48 -4.77 -23.34 -0.38
CA GLU A 48 -4.78 -22.40 0.73
C GLU A 48 -3.42 -21.71 0.93
N ARG A 49 -3.44 -20.39 1.07
CA ARG A 49 -2.27 -19.58 1.38
C ARG A 49 -2.54 -18.66 2.56
N LYS A 50 -1.78 -18.86 3.64
CA LYS A 50 -1.78 -17.97 4.80
C LYS A 50 -0.84 -16.80 4.53
N LEU A 51 -1.39 -15.60 4.49
CA LEU A 51 -0.65 -14.35 4.28
C LEU A 51 -0.60 -13.57 5.58
N LYS A 52 0.57 -12.98 5.85
CA LYS A 52 0.81 -12.07 6.97
C LYS A 52 0.87 -10.64 6.43
N VAL A 53 0.34 -9.69 7.19
CA VAL A 53 0.49 -8.28 6.87
C VAL A 53 1.73 -7.73 7.56
N VAL A 54 2.51 -6.98 6.78
CA VAL A 54 3.69 -6.25 7.25
C VAL A 54 3.49 -4.78 6.93
N HIS A 55 3.61 -3.91 7.94
CA HIS A 55 3.69 -2.48 7.69
C HIS A 55 5.13 -2.10 7.40
N VAL A 56 5.31 -1.32 6.34
CA VAL A 56 6.59 -0.76 5.96
C VAL A 56 6.55 0.75 6.17
N ALA A 57 7.61 1.32 6.73
CA ALA A 57 7.75 2.76 6.80
C ALA A 57 7.82 3.33 5.38
N SER A 58 7.15 4.47 5.16
CA SER A 58 7.27 5.18 3.88
C SER A 58 8.76 5.53 3.65
N PRO A 59 9.30 5.30 2.45
CA PRO A 59 10.67 5.73 2.14
C PRO A 59 10.77 7.24 2.38
N ARG A 60 11.80 7.66 3.15
CA ARG A 60 12.03 9.07 3.45
C ARG A 60 12.14 9.85 2.12
N PRO A 61 11.39 10.95 1.93
CA PRO A 61 11.64 11.82 0.80
C PRO A 61 13.07 12.37 0.90
N PRO A 62 13.78 12.59 -0.24
CA PRO A 62 15.06 13.26 -0.21
C PRO A 62 14.89 14.62 0.49
N SER A 63 15.86 14.99 1.34
CA SER A 63 15.82 16.21 2.14
C SER A 63 15.43 17.43 1.28
N PRO A 64 14.63 18.39 1.81
CA PRO A 64 14.29 19.60 1.06
C PRO A 64 15.58 20.24 0.59
N VAL A 65 15.78 20.29 -0.72
CA VAL A 65 16.82 21.11 -1.33
C VAL A 65 16.56 22.52 -0.81
N ARG A 66 17.56 23.16 -0.19
CA ARG A 66 17.43 24.55 0.29
C ARG A 66 16.90 25.40 -0.87
N GLU A 67 15.66 25.87 -0.78
CA GLU A 67 15.20 26.99 -1.60
C GLU A 67 16.07 28.18 -1.21
N TRP A 68 16.91 28.60 -2.15
CA TRP A 68 17.72 29.81 -2.00
C TRP A 68 16.75 30.99 -1.94
N SER A 69 16.69 31.68 -0.79
CA SER A 69 15.84 32.85 -0.60
C SER A 69 16.11 33.89 -1.69
N GLU A 70 15.03 34.46 -2.20
CA GLU A 70 14.97 35.43 -3.30
C GLU A 70 15.64 36.78 -2.95
N GLU A 71 16.21 36.93 -1.77
CA GLU A 71 16.87 38.15 -1.30
C GLU A 71 18.36 38.15 -1.65
N ALA A 72 18.65 38.02 -2.94
CA ALA A 72 20.02 38.18 -3.46
C ALA A 72 20.04 38.70 -4.90
N PHE A 73 19.07 39.55 -5.31
CA PHE A 73 19.15 40.29 -6.57
C PHE A 73 18.46 41.66 -6.43
N ASP A 74 18.99 42.50 -5.54
CA ASP A 74 18.99 43.95 -5.78
C ASP A 74 20.39 44.48 -5.43
N SER A 75 21.34 44.01 -6.23
CA SER A 75 22.66 44.59 -6.31
C SER A 75 22.68 45.60 -7.46
N PHE A 76 23.12 46.83 -7.18
CA PHE A 76 23.60 47.82 -8.13
C PHE A 76 22.56 48.60 -8.95
N SER A 77 22.18 49.79 -8.46
CA SER A 77 22.26 51.00 -9.29
C SER A 77 22.38 52.28 -8.45
N LEU A 78 23.51 52.95 -8.69
CA LEU A 78 23.81 54.38 -8.59
C LEU A 78 23.71 55.10 -7.23
N GLY A 79 24.90 55.49 -6.75
CA GLY A 79 25.05 56.64 -5.88
C GLY A 79 24.85 57.99 -6.58
N ASN A 80 24.63 58.97 -5.69
CA ASN A 80 24.93 60.40 -5.75
C ASN A 80 23.97 61.40 -6.44
N ALA A 81 23.72 62.44 -5.62
CA ALA A 81 23.42 63.86 -5.91
C ALA A 81 21.93 64.28 -5.96
N GLN A 82 21.42 64.88 -4.88
CA GLN A 82 21.47 66.34 -4.62
C GLN A 82 21.19 66.63 -3.14
#